data_AF-A0A7K4NRX6-F1
#
_entry.id   AF-A0A7K4NRX6-F1
#
_cell.length_a   1.000
_cell.length_b   1.000
_cell.length_c   1.000
_cell.angle_alpha   90.00
_cell.angle_beta   90.00
_cell.angle_gamma   90.00
#
_symmetry.space_group_name_H-M   'P 1'
#
loop_
_entity.id
_entity.type
_entity.pdbx_description
1 polymer ?
#
loop_
_entity_poly.entity_id
_entity_poly.type
_entity_poly.pdbx_seq_one_letter_code
_entity_poly.pdbx_strand_id
1 'polypeptide(L)'
;MSDSNDIQNIHRRYTLTLINPASFYVSLCGSIAIASIISFLCFNNYIQNYEILYHLPAVIAVLLAIQYLDSRFTKHKEYSKSLHMSFFGNTLWLITVVGGIIGSAILSKEPTLFYLAIGMFIFSSFRIGIMTTTLGVNMKKACVLCFIQPLAMFFVLIPIEMWSVLYDVQSLAFGIAFLAVAVVWSYLTNRSGLPVIKSTHKLLQAYLQSVSQNDPSDMESIIIETSKPSNISTSQIRFSTN
;
A
#
# COMPACT_ATOMS: atom_id res chain seq x y z
N MET A 1 16.12 -25.58 -38.58
CA MET A 1 15.45 -25.89 -37.28
C MET A 1 16.14 -25.11 -36.16
N SER A 2 16.32 -23.79 -36.36
CA SER A 2 17.13 -22.86 -35.55
C SER A 2 16.32 -21.67 -35.02
N ASP A 3 15.29 -21.26 -35.75
CA ASP A 3 14.62 -19.96 -35.54
C ASP A 3 13.83 -19.86 -34.23
N SER A 4 13.35 -20.99 -33.70
CA SER A 4 12.61 -21.01 -32.41
C SER A 4 13.50 -20.65 -31.22
N ASN A 5 14.80 -20.99 -31.26
CA ASN A 5 15.73 -20.70 -30.17
C ASN A 5 16.12 -19.21 -30.16
N ASP A 6 16.20 -18.58 -31.33
CA ASP A 6 16.56 -17.17 -31.44
C ASP A 6 15.43 -16.25 -30.96
N ILE A 7 14.18 -16.58 -31.28
CA ILE A 7 13.00 -15.85 -30.77
C ILE A 7 12.89 -15.99 -29.25
N GLN A 8 13.09 -17.18 -28.69
CA GLN A 8 13.11 -17.39 -27.24
C GLN A 8 14.25 -16.64 -26.55
N ASN A 9 15.44 -16.58 -27.16
CA ASN A 9 16.57 -15.84 -26.61
C ASN A 9 16.33 -14.32 -26.60
N ILE A 10 15.64 -13.78 -27.60
CA ILE A 10 15.24 -12.36 -27.64
C ILE A 10 14.22 -12.06 -26.54
N HIS A 11 13.15 -12.85 -26.41
CA HIS A 11 12.19 -12.70 -25.31
C HIS A 11 12.87 -12.83 -23.94
N ARG A 12 13.82 -13.77 -23.79
CA ARG A 12 14.58 -13.97 -22.55
C ARG A 12 15.41 -12.74 -22.18
N ARG A 13 16.01 -12.07 -23.18
CA ARG A 13 16.83 -10.86 -23.00
C ARG A 13 16.02 -9.65 -22.54
N TYR A 14 14.75 -9.55 -22.97
CA TYR A 14 13.83 -8.48 -22.59
C TYR A 14 12.89 -8.85 -21.42
N THR A 15 13.02 -10.05 -20.83
CA THR A 15 12.22 -10.43 -19.65
C THR A 15 12.48 -9.50 -18.46
N LEU A 16 13.71 -9.04 -18.27
CA LEU A 16 14.06 -8.10 -17.20
C LEU A 16 13.42 -6.72 -17.42
N THR A 17 13.23 -6.30 -18.67
CA THR A 17 12.47 -5.09 -19.01
C THR A 17 10.95 -5.28 -18.95
N LEU A 18 10.47 -6.53 -18.93
CA LEU A 18 9.07 -6.90 -18.67
C LEU A 18 8.76 -7.08 -17.17
N ILE A 19 9.77 -6.99 -16.28
CA ILE A 19 9.55 -6.85 -14.84
C ILE A 19 8.95 -5.45 -14.62
N ASN A 20 7.64 -5.39 -14.77
CA ASN A 20 6.87 -4.22 -14.41
C ASN A 20 6.95 -4.09 -12.88
N PRO A 21 7.44 -2.98 -12.30
CA PRO A 21 7.36 -2.74 -10.86
C PRO A 21 5.90 -2.74 -10.34
N ALA A 22 4.92 -2.58 -11.23
CA ALA A 22 3.50 -2.77 -10.93
C ALA A 22 3.00 -4.23 -11.06
N SER A 23 3.88 -5.20 -11.30
CA SER A 23 3.51 -6.61 -11.41
C SER A 23 3.13 -7.20 -10.07
N PHE A 24 2.05 -7.99 -10.09
CA PHE A 24 1.55 -8.75 -8.95
C PHE A 24 2.65 -9.59 -8.26
N TYR A 25 3.47 -10.29 -9.05
CA TYR A 25 4.52 -11.18 -8.53
C TYR A 25 5.63 -10.44 -7.80
N VAL A 26 5.99 -9.24 -8.28
CA VAL A 26 7.05 -8.42 -7.67
C VAL A 26 6.61 -8.00 -6.27
N SER A 27 5.37 -7.53 -6.12
CA SER A 27 4.87 -7.10 -4.81
C SER A 27 4.62 -8.27 -3.86
N LEU A 28 4.20 -9.42 -4.38
CA LEU A 28 4.09 -10.63 -3.57
C LEU A 28 5.46 -11.05 -3.03
N CYS A 29 6.41 -11.36 -3.92
CA CYS A 29 7.75 -11.80 -3.54
C CYS A 29 8.49 -10.76 -2.70
N GLY A 30 8.35 -9.47 -3.04
CA GLY A 30 8.92 -8.37 -2.28
C GLY A 30 8.34 -8.28 -0.86
N SER A 31 7.02 -8.43 -0.70
CA SER A 31 6.40 -8.39 0.64
C SER A 31 6.84 -9.57 1.51
N ILE A 32 6.98 -10.78 0.94
CA ILE A 32 7.48 -11.97 1.64
C ILE A 32 8.95 -11.79 2.04
N ALA A 33 9.78 -11.29 1.12
CA ALA A 33 11.19 -11.04 1.38
C ALA A 33 11.37 -10.01 2.51
N ILE A 34 10.62 -8.91 2.46
CA ILE A 34 10.69 -7.86 3.48
C ILE A 34 10.19 -8.38 4.83
N ALA A 35 9.07 -9.10 4.89
CA ALA A 35 8.57 -9.68 6.13
C ALA A 35 9.57 -10.68 6.74
N SER A 36 10.24 -11.46 5.90
CA SER A 36 11.33 -12.35 6.33
C SER A 36 12.51 -11.56 6.92
N ILE A 37 12.92 -10.47 6.27
CA ILE A 37 14.01 -9.60 6.76
C ILE A 37 13.63 -8.94 8.08
N ILE A 38 12.42 -8.39 8.20
CA ILE A 38 11.92 -7.80 9.47
C ILE A 38 11.97 -8.86 10.56
N SER A 39 11.49 -10.08 10.28
CA SER A 39 11.47 -11.17 11.25
C SER A 39 12.90 -11.52 11.69
N PHE A 40 13.82 -11.68 10.75
CA PHE A 40 15.23 -11.96 11.04
C PHE A 40 15.89 -10.86 11.88
N LEU A 41 15.70 -9.59 11.52
CA LEU A 41 16.22 -8.46 12.27
C LEU A 41 15.64 -8.40 13.68
N CYS A 42 14.35 -8.71 13.81
CA CYS A 42 13.64 -8.71 15.08
C CYS A 42 14.24 -9.73 16.07
N PHE A 43 14.40 -10.97 15.62
CA PHE A 43 14.94 -12.03 16.47
C PHE A 43 16.41 -11.81 16.84
N ASN A 44 17.23 -11.34 15.90
CA ASN A 44 18.66 -11.16 16.17
C ASN A 44 18.96 -9.95 17.08
N ASN A 45 18.20 -8.86 16.97
CA ASN A 45 18.52 -7.63 17.68
C ASN A 45 17.71 -7.43 18.96
N TYR A 46 16.47 -7.92 19.03
CA TYR A 46 15.55 -7.56 20.13
C TYR A 46 15.14 -8.73 21.02
N ILE A 47 14.91 -9.91 20.45
CA ILE A 47 14.37 -11.06 21.21
C ILE A 47 15.49 -12.01 21.67
N GLN A 48 16.54 -12.19 20.85
CA GLN A 48 17.68 -13.08 21.13
C GLN A 48 17.29 -14.54 21.44
N ASN A 49 16.12 -15.01 20.99
CA ASN A 49 15.66 -16.41 21.12
C ASN A 49 15.67 -17.14 19.77
N TYR A 50 15.96 -18.45 19.80
CA TYR A 50 16.08 -19.31 18.61
C TYR A 50 14.75 -19.83 18.03
N GLU A 51 13.59 -19.26 18.43
CA GLU A 51 12.27 -19.70 17.97
C GLU A 51 11.86 -19.15 16.59
N ILE A 52 12.79 -18.50 15.88
CA ILE A 52 12.56 -17.92 14.55
C ILE A 52 11.94 -18.91 13.55
N LEU A 53 12.22 -20.21 13.70
CA LEU A 53 11.68 -21.28 12.85
C LEU A 53 10.15 -21.42 12.91
N TYR A 54 9.51 -21.04 14.02
CA TYR A 54 8.05 -21.06 14.16
C TYR A 54 7.44 -19.71 13.79
N HIS A 55 8.08 -18.62 14.20
CA HIS A 55 7.56 -17.27 13.99
C HIS A 55 7.66 -16.82 12.53
N LEU A 56 8.74 -17.14 11.81
CA LEU A 56 8.91 -16.70 10.42
C LEU A 56 7.83 -17.28 9.49
N PRO A 57 7.57 -18.60 9.46
CA PRO A 57 6.47 -19.14 8.66
C PRO A 57 5.11 -18.59 9.08
N ALA A 58 4.90 -18.35 10.38
CA ALA A 58 3.65 -17.79 10.88
C ALA A 58 3.43 -16.34 10.41
N VAL A 59 4.46 -15.48 10.44
CA VAL A 59 4.38 -14.11 9.92
C VAL A 59 4.07 -14.11 8.42
N ILE A 60 4.71 -14.99 7.63
CA ILE A 60 4.44 -15.13 6.20
C ILE A 60 3.01 -15.62 5.96
N ALA A 61 2.54 -16.60 6.73
CA ALA A 61 1.17 -17.11 6.61
C ALA A 61 0.13 -16.02 6.90
N VAL A 62 0.33 -15.23 7.97
CA VAL A 62 -0.54 -14.09 8.30
C VAL A 62 -0.49 -13.02 7.21
N LEU A 63 0.71 -12.67 6.70
CA LEU A 63 0.86 -11.72 5.60
C LEU A 63 -0.01 -12.14 4.40
N LEU A 64 0.13 -13.38 3.94
CA LEU A 64 -0.60 -13.90 2.78
C LEU A 64 -2.12 -13.97 3.04
N ALA A 65 -2.52 -14.42 4.23
CA ALA A 65 -3.93 -14.50 4.61
C ALA A 65 -4.59 -13.11 4.62
N ILE A 66 -3.93 -12.11 5.21
CA ILE A 66 -4.48 -10.75 5.26
C ILE A 66 -4.43 -10.07 3.89
N GLN A 67 -3.38 -10.27 3.09
CA GLN A 67 -3.32 -9.75 1.70
C GLN A 67 -4.50 -10.24 0.85
N TYR A 68 -4.87 -11.51 1.02
CA TYR A 68 -6.05 -12.08 0.40
C TYR A 68 -7.35 -11.49 0.95
N LEU A 69 -7.49 -11.36 2.27
CA LEU A 69 -8.68 -10.76 2.89
C LEU A 69 -8.87 -9.29 2.49
N ASP A 70 -7.80 -8.50 2.47
CA ASP A 70 -7.80 -7.10 2.05
C ASP A 70 -8.36 -6.93 0.64
N SER A 71 -8.04 -7.86 -0.27
CA SER A 71 -8.57 -7.84 -1.63
C SER A 71 -10.11 -7.83 -1.64
N ARG A 72 -10.76 -8.54 -0.71
CA ARG A 72 -12.23 -8.62 -0.62
C ARG A 72 -12.88 -7.32 -0.16
N PHE A 73 -12.14 -6.47 0.55
CA PHE A 73 -12.65 -5.20 1.07
C PHE A 73 -12.49 -4.03 0.10
N THR A 74 -11.74 -4.19 -1.00
CA THR A 74 -11.60 -3.16 -2.04
C THR A 74 -12.84 -3.08 -2.94
N LYS A 75 -13.21 -1.87 -3.39
CA LYS A 75 -14.43 -1.62 -4.20
C LYS A 75 -14.53 -2.54 -5.43
N HIS A 76 -13.40 -2.84 -6.07
CA HIS A 76 -13.33 -3.65 -7.30
C HIS A 76 -12.69 -5.04 -7.10
N LYS A 77 -12.47 -5.46 -5.84
CA LYS A 77 -11.87 -6.76 -5.50
C LYS A 77 -10.50 -7.03 -6.17
N GLU A 78 -9.70 -5.99 -6.35
CA GLU A 78 -8.44 -6.07 -7.08
C GLU A 78 -7.30 -6.55 -6.18
N TYR A 79 -6.93 -7.82 -6.36
CA TYR A 79 -5.89 -8.44 -5.55
C TYR A 79 -4.51 -7.79 -5.72
N SER A 80 -4.16 -7.36 -6.95
CA SER A 80 -2.87 -6.71 -7.22
C SER A 80 -2.67 -5.42 -6.41
N LYS A 81 -3.70 -4.57 -6.30
CA LYS A 81 -3.58 -3.31 -5.54
C LYS A 81 -3.45 -3.54 -4.04
N SER A 82 -4.11 -4.58 -3.51
CA SER A 82 -3.92 -5.04 -2.13
C SER A 82 -2.45 -5.43 -1.86
N LEU A 83 -1.84 -6.21 -2.77
CA LEU A 83 -0.43 -6.57 -2.66
C LEU A 83 0.50 -5.38 -2.69
N HIS A 84 0.29 -4.43 -3.60
CA HIS A 84 1.11 -3.22 -3.68
C HIS A 84 1.04 -2.41 -2.38
N MET A 85 -0.16 -2.21 -1.84
CA MET A 85 -0.36 -1.54 -0.56
C MET A 85 0.40 -2.24 0.57
N SER A 86 0.31 -3.58 0.62
CA SER A 86 0.99 -4.41 1.61
C SER A 86 2.51 -4.35 1.47
N PHE A 87 3.03 -4.42 0.25
CA PHE A 87 4.45 -4.32 -0.05
C PHE A 87 5.03 -2.98 0.40
N PHE A 88 4.45 -1.85 -0.03
CA PHE A 88 4.93 -0.52 0.35
C PHE A 88 4.90 -0.30 1.87
N GLY A 89 3.83 -0.75 2.52
CA GLY A 89 3.71 -0.63 3.96
C GLY A 89 4.74 -1.46 4.74
N ASN A 90 4.99 -2.70 4.29
CA ASN A 90 6.08 -3.52 4.84
C ASN A 90 7.45 -2.88 4.61
N THR A 91 7.69 -2.25 3.45
CA THR A 91 8.92 -1.50 3.19
C THR A 91 9.11 -0.36 4.18
N LEU A 92 8.07 0.44 4.45
CA LEU A 92 8.13 1.51 5.45
C LEU A 92 8.43 0.95 6.84
N TRP A 93 7.82 -0.18 7.20
CA TRP A 93 8.11 -0.85 8.45
C TRP A 93 9.58 -1.29 8.53
N LEU A 94 10.12 -1.91 7.47
CA LEU A 94 11.53 -2.29 7.43
C LEU A 94 12.47 -1.09 7.60
N ILE A 95 12.19 0.02 6.92
CA ILE A 95 12.99 1.25 7.02
C ILE A 95 13.04 1.74 8.47
N THR A 96 11.91 1.72 9.19
CA THR A 96 11.86 2.16 10.59
C THR A 96 12.63 1.23 11.52
N VAL A 97 12.57 -0.09 11.30
CA VAL A 97 13.32 -1.09 12.08
C VAL A 97 14.82 -0.92 11.85
N VAL A 98 15.24 -0.83 10.58
CA VAL A 98 16.65 -0.63 10.22
C VAL A 98 17.16 0.72 10.74
N GLY A 99 16.36 1.78 10.61
CA GLY A 99 16.69 3.10 11.17
C GLY A 99 16.84 3.08 12.69
N GLY A 100 16.00 2.31 13.38
CA GLY A 100 16.11 2.09 14.82
C GLY A 100 17.40 1.37 15.22
N ILE A 101 17.76 0.30 14.50
CA ILE A 101 19.00 -0.46 14.74
C ILE A 101 20.23 0.42 14.48
N ILE A 102 20.29 1.07 13.32
CA ILE A 102 21.41 1.97 12.95
C ILE A 102 21.51 3.12 13.95
N GLY A 103 20.40 3.76 14.29
CA GLY A 103 20.37 4.85 15.26
C GLY A 103 20.85 4.42 16.64
N SER A 104 20.44 3.24 17.09
CA SER A 104 20.88 2.66 18.37
C SER A 104 22.37 2.35 18.35
N ALA A 105 22.90 1.80 17.25
CA ALA A 105 24.33 1.55 17.07
C ALA A 105 25.17 2.85 17.10
N ILE A 106 24.72 3.89 16.41
CA ILE A 106 25.41 5.22 16.40
C ILE A 106 25.40 5.84 17.80
N LEU A 107 24.29 5.73 18.51
CA LEU A 107 24.12 6.28 19.86
C LEU A 107 24.71 5.37 20.95
N SER A 108 25.28 4.21 20.59
CA SER A 108 25.78 3.19 21.53
C SER A 108 24.74 2.82 22.60
N LYS A 109 23.47 2.69 22.19
CA LYS A 109 22.35 2.27 23.04
C LYS A 109 21.83 0.92 22.57
N GLU A 110 21.23 0.19 23.50
CA GLU A 110 20.54 -1.06 23.16
C GLU A 110 19.34 -0.79 22.24
N PRO A 111 19.14 -1.62 21.20
CA PRO A 111 18.02 -1.48 20.29
C PRO A 111 16.69 -1.72 21.02
N THR A 112 15.74 -0.81 20.84
CA THR A 112 14.45 -0.84 21.55
C THR A 112 13.30 -1.26 20.63
N LEU A 113 12.37 -2.06 21.17
CA LEU A 113 11.15 -2.47 20.45
C LEU A 113 10.25 -1.29 20.02
N PHE A 114 10.49 -0.10 20.58
CA PHE A 114 9.84 1.15 20.21
C PHE A 114 9.84 1.40 18.70
N TYR A 115 10.97 1.19 18.02
CA TYR A 115 11.06 1.41 16.56
C TYR A 115 10.25 0.39 15.76
N LEU A 116 10.10 -0.83 16.28
CA LEU A 116 9.22 -1.84 15.69
C LEU A 116 7.75 -1.44 15.82
N ALA A 117 7.34 -0.94 16.99
CA ALA A 117 5.98 -0.47 17.24
C ALA A 117 5.65 0.78 16.41
N ILE A 118 6.58 1.75 16.31
CA ILE A 118 6.41 2.92 15.41
C ILE A 118 6.25 2.47 13.97
N GLY A 119 7.07 1.53 13.51
CA GLY A 119 6.98 1.02 12.16
C GLY A 119 5.61 0.42 11.83
N MET A 120 5.03 -0.31 12.78
CA MET A 120 3.66 -0.81 12.69
C MET A 120 2.65 0.35 12.56
N PHE A 121 2.76 1.41 13.38
CA PHE A 121 1.87 2.58 13.28
C PHE A 121 2.04 3.37 11.99
N ILE A 122 3.26 3.53 11.49
CA ILE A 122 3.55 4.17 10.20
C ILE A 122 2.94 3.35 9.06
N PHE A 123 3.08 2.03 9.10
CA PHE A 123 2.42 1.13 8.16
C PHE A 123 0.89 1.31 8.22
N SER A 124 0.27 1.25 9.40
CA SER A 124 -1.16 1.51 9.55
C SER A 124 -1.58 2.88 9.00
N SER A 125 -0.82 3.93 9.29
CA SER A 125 -1.09 5.29 8.82
C SER A 125 -1.03 5.39 7.29
N PHE A 126 -0.03 4.79 6.67
CA PHE A 126 0.09 4.71 5.22
C PHE A 126 -1.09 3.96 4.57
N ARG A 127 -1.55 2.87 5.20
CA ARG A 127 -2.71 2.11 4.72
C ARG A 127 -3.99 2.95 4.71
N ILE A 128 -4.22 3.83 5.69
CA ILE A 128 -5.36 4.76 5.68
C ILE A 128 -5.33 5.62 4.41
N GLY A 129 -4.16 6.17 4.09
CA GLY A 129 -3.92 6.98 2.89
C GLY A 129 -4.33 6.24 1.62
N ILE A 130 -3.75 5.08 1.37
CA ILE A 130 -4.01 4.29 0.14
C ILE A 130 -5.46 3.77 0.09
N MET A 131 -5.99 3.25 1.20
CA MET A 131 -7.35 2.71 1.25
C MET A 131 -8.40 3.77 0.91
N THR A 132 -8.24 4.99 1.40
CA THR A 132 -9.18 6.09 1.17
C THR A 132 -9.02 6.74 -0.20
N THR A 133 -7.78 6.94 -0.65
CA THR A 133 -7.47 7.65 -1.90
C THR A 133 -7.70 6.77 -3.13
N THR A 134 -7.03 5.61 -3.21
CA THR A 134 -6.95 4.80 -4.44
C THR A 134 -7.88 3.59 -4.44
N LEU A 135 -8.17 3.01 -3.26
CA LEU A 135 -8.99 1.78 -3.17
C LEU A 135 -10.48 2.04 -2.90
N GLY A 136 -10.88 3.30 -2.68
CA GLY A 136 -12.27 3.70 -2.51
C GLY A 136 -12.93 3.18 -1.24
N VAL A 137 -12.16 2.82 -0.22
CA VAL A 137 -12.68 2.37 1.07
C VAL A 137 -13.14 3.58 1.89
N ASN A 138 -14.36 3.52 2.43
CA ASN A 138 -14.88 4.56 3.32
C ASN A 138 -13.92 4.82 4.49
N MET A 139 -13.72 6.10 4.84
CA MET A 139 -12.82 6.53 5.91
C MET A 139 -13.00 5.73 7.21
N LYS A 140 -14.24 5.53 7.67
CA LYS A 140 -14.53 4.74 8.88
C LYS A 140 -14.04 3.29 8.80
N LYS A 141 -14.21 2.65 7.63
CA LYS A 141 -13.73 1.28 7.40
C LYS A 141 -12.21 1.24 7.28
N ALA A 142 -11.61 2.21 6.58
CA ALA A 142 -10.17 2.32 6.42
C ALA A 142 -9.44 2.47 7.76
N CYS A 143 -9.99 3.24 8.71
CA CYS A 143 -9.44 3.40 10.05
C CYS A 143 -9.39 2.10 10.87
N VAL A 144 -10.28 1.14 10.58
CA VAL A 144 -10.27 -0.17 11.26
C VAL A 144 -9.39 -1.17 10.50
N LEU A 145 -9.56 -1.24 9.18
CA LEU A 145 -8.84 -2.19 8.33
C LEU A 145 -7.33 -1.93 8.30
N CYS A 146 -6.89 -0.68 8.50
CA CYS A 146 -5.47 -0.32 8.46
C CYS A 146 -4.62 -1.03 9.52
N PHE A 147 -5.20 -1.40 10.66
CA PHE A 147 -4.49 -2.11 11.73
C PHE A 147 -4.41 -3.61 11.53
N ILE A 148 -5.32 -4.22 10.75
CA ILE A 148 -5.44 -5.68 10.69
C ILE A 148 -4.12 -6.34 10.29
N GLN A 149 -3.50 -5.92 9.18
CA GLN A 149 -2.26 -6.52 8.72
C GLN A 149 -1.06 -6.22 9.64
N PRO A 150 -0.75 -4.94 9.96
CA PRO A 150 0.44 -4.61 10.75
C PRO A 150 0.35 -5.21 12.15
N LEU A 151 -0.83 -5.18 12.78
CA LEU A 151 -1.03 -5.68 14.13
C LEU A 151 -1.00 -7.21 14.19
N ALA A 152 -1.63 -7.90 13.23
CA ALA A 152 -1.58 -9.36 13.18
C ALA A 152 -0.15 -9.87 12.95
N MET A 153 0.60 -9.21 12.06
CA MET A 153 2.02 -9.52 11.86
C MET A 153 2.83 -9.23 13.12
N PHE A 154 2.56 -8.12 13.83
CA PHE A 154 3.25 -7.80 15.08
C PHE A 154 3.00 -8.85 16.17
N PHE A 155 1.75 -9.26 16.39
CA PHE A 155 1.40 -10.26 17.41
C PHE A 155 2.01 -11.62 17.14
N VAL A 156 2.13 -12.01 15.88
CA VAL A 156 2.80 -13.26 15.52
C VAL A 156 4.32 -13.12 15.59
N LEU A 157 4.88 -11.94 15.32
CA LEU A 157 6.32 -11.73 15.36
C LEU A 157 6.87 -11.60 16.79
N ILE A 158 6.15 -10.89 17.66
CA ILE A 158 6.61 -10.55 19.01
C ILE A 158 5.97 -11.46 20.06
N PRO A 159 6.76 -12.06 20.97
CA PRO A 159 6.24 -12.82 22.10
C PRO A 159 5.31 -12.00 22.97
N ILE A 160 4.27 -12.64 23.52
CA ILE A 160 3.18 -11.96 24.25
C ILE A 160 3.67 -11.14 25.45
N GLU A 161 4.75 -11.58 26.09
CA GLU A 161 5.36 -10.92 27.25
C GLU A 161 5.94 -9.53 26.90
N MET A 162 6.29 -9.31 25.64
CA MET A 162 6.90 -8.07 25.14
C MET A 162 5.87 -7.11 24.51
N TRP A 163 4.57 -7.43 24.55
CA TRP A 163 3.52 -6.56 23.99
C TRP A 163 3.29 -5.28 24.78
N SER A 164 3.91 -5.14 25.95
CA SER A 164 3.88 -3.91 26.76
C SER A 164 4.33 -2.67 25.98
N VAL A 165 5.17 -2.82 24.95
CA VAL A 165 5.60 -1.74 24.07
C VAL A 165 4.44 -1.04 23.33
N LEU A 166 3.31 -1.73 23.14
CA LEU A 166 2.10 -1.14 22.54
C LEU A 166 1.37 -0.18 23.49
N TYR A 167 1.58 -0.34 24.80
CA TYR A 167 0.99 0.52 25.84
C TYR A 167 1.97 1.57 26.36
N ASP A 168 3.20 1.56 25.87
CA ASP A 168 4.18 2.59 26.22
C ASP A 168 3.72 3.97 25.73
N VAL A 169 3.89 4.97 26.59
CA VAL A 169 3.41 6.33 26.35
C VAL A 169 4.06 6.93 25.12
N GLN A 170 5.35 6.67 24.88
CA GLN A 170 6.04 7.20 23.71
C GLN A 170 5.51 6.54 22.43
N SER A 171 5.41 5.20 22.41
CA SER A 171 4.87 4.46 21.26
C SER A 171 3.47 4.95 20.89
N LEU A 172 2.59 5.12 21.87
CA LEU A 172 1.22 5.59 21.66
C LEU A 172 1.18 7.04 21.19
N ALA A 173 1.99 7.93 21.78
CA ALA A 173 2.02 9.33 21.38
C ALA A 173 2.44 9.49 19.90
N PHE A 174 3.50 8.81 19.49
CA PHE A 174 3.94 8.80 18.08
C PHE A 174 2.91 8.13 17.17
N GLY A 175 2.36 6.98 17.59
CA GLY A 175 1.35 6.26 16.82
C GLY A 175 0.11 7.10 16.54
N ILE A 176 -0.44 7.74 17.58
CA ILE A 176 -1.61 8.63 17.47
C ILE A 176 -1.28 9.82 16.56
N ALA A 177 -0.08 10.41 16.68
CA ALA A 177 0.33 11.54 15.83
C ALA A 177 0.33 11.14 14.34
N PHE A 178 0.96 10.03 13.98
CA PHE A 178 0.99 9.56 12.58
C PHE A 178 -0.41 9.22 12.04
N LEU A 179 -1.23 8.56 12.85
CA LEU A 179 -2.60 8.21 12.48
C LEU A 179 -3.47 9.46 12.27
N ALA A 180 -3.36 10.44 13.17
CA ALA A 180 -4.07 11.70 13.07
C ALA A 180 -3.67 12.46 11.80
N VAL A 181 -2.37 12.53 11.51
CA VAL A 181 -1.85 13.13 10.28
C VAL A 181 -2.41 12.41 9.05
N ALA A 182 -2.42 11.08 9.02
CA ALA A 182 -2.96 10.32 7.89
C ALA A 182 -4.46 10.58 7.68
N VAL A 183 -5.26 10.59 8.75
CA VAL A 183 -6.70 10.85 8.68
C VAL A 183 -6.98 12.28 8.22
N VAL A 184 -6.30 13.27 8.81
CA VAL A 184 -6.45 14.69 8.45
C VAL A 184 -6.02 14.91 7.00
N TRP A 185 -4.88 14.35 6.59
CA TRP A 185 -4.39 14.45 5.20
C TRP A 185 -5.37 13.82 4.21
N SER A 186 -5.87 12.61 4.48
CA SER A 186 -6.88 11.97 3.63
C SER A 186 -8.18 12.77 3.56
N TYR A 187 -8.58 13.42 4.65
CA TYR A 187 -9.76 14.29 4.66
C TYR A 187 -9.56 15.57 3.84
N LEU A 188 -8.43 16.25 4.04
CA LEU A 188 -8.10 17.50 3.34
C LEU A 188 -7.93 17.26 1.83
N THR A 189 -7.20 16.23 1.45
CA THR A 189 -6.97 15.89 0.03
C THR A 189 -8.25 15.47 -0.69
N ASN A 190 -9.21 14.86 0.01
CA ASN A 190 -10.51 14.56 -0.60
C ASN A 190 -11.30 15.82 -0.95
N ARG A 191 -11.11 16.91 -0.20
CA ARG A 191 -11.83 18.19 -0.34
C ARG A 191 -11.10 19.23 -1.18
N SER A 192 -9.88 18.96 -1.62
CA SER A 192 -9.05 19.93 -2.35
C SER A 192 -9.65 20.40 -3.68
N GLY A 193 -10.52 19.60 -4.31
CA GLY A 193 -11.18 19.91 -5.57
C GLY A 193 -12.43 20.78 -5.45
N LEU A 194 -12.87 21.13 -4.24
CA LEU A 194 -14.09 21.93 -4.04
C LEU A 194 -13.90 23.39 -4.50
N PRO A 195 -14.96 24.04 -5.02
CA PRO A 195 -16.33 23.53 -5.20
C PRO A 195 -16.57 22.80 -6.53
N VAL A 196 -15.62 22.85 -7.46
CA VAL A 196 -15.79 22.37 -8.84
C VAL A 196 -15.92 20.85 -8.90
N ILE A 197 -15.11 20.13 -8.11
CA ILE A 197 -15.13 18.67 -8.02
C ILE A 197 -15.59 18.28 -6.61
N LYS A 198 -16.71 17.54 -6.51
CA LYS A 198 -17.32 17.15 -5.22
C LYS A 198 -16.40 16.28 -4.34
N SER A 199 -15.49 15.52 -4.94
CA SER A 199 -14.52 14.68 -4.24
C SER A 199 -13.32 14.38 -5.14
N THR A 200 -12.13 14.82 -4.72
CA THR A 200 -10.87 14.57 -5.46
C THR A 200 -10.55 13.07 -5.49
N HIS A 201 -10.84 12.34 -4.41
CA HIS A 201 -10.60 10.90 -4.35
C HIS A 201 -11.48 10.14 -5.34
N LYS A 202 -12.76 10.51 -5.48
CA LYS A 202 -13.64 9.88 -6.48
C LYS A 202 -13.17 10.12 -7.91
N LEU A 203 -12.72 11.34 -8.22
CA LEU A 203 -12.16 11.65 -9.52
C LEU A 203 -10.90 10.81 -9.81
N LEU A 204 -10.00 10.72 -8.83
CA LEU A 204 -8.77 9.91 -8.95
C LEU A 204 -9.08 8.42 -9.11
N GLN A 205 -10.09 7.90 -8.40
CA GLN A 205 -10.55 6.52 -8.54
C GLN A 205 -11.13 6.27 -9.93
N ALA A 206 -11.99 7.17 -10.42
CA ALA A 206 -12.57 7.08 -11.76
C ALA A 206 -11.52 7.12 -12.86
N TYR A 207 -10.49 7.98 -12.71
CA TYR A 207 -9.35 8.03 -13.62
C TYR A 207 -8.52 6.73 -13.60
N LEU A 208 -8.19 6.22 -12.41
CA LEU A 208 -7.45 4.96 -12.31
C LEU A 208 -8.24 3.78 -12.88
N GLN A 209 -9.56 3.79 -12.76
CA GLN A 209 -10.44 2.80 -13.36
C GLN A 209 -10.48 2.92 -14.88
N SER A 210 -10.62 4.13 -15.43
CA SER A 210 -10.63 4.33 -16.88
C SER A 210 -9.33 3.88 -17.53
N VAL A 211 -8.19 4.13 -16.88
CA VAL A 211 -6.89 3.71 -17.39
C VAL A 211 -6.65 2.21 -17.19
N SER A 212 -6.99 1.65 -16.03
CA SER A 212 -6.66 0.26 -15.69
C SER A 212 -7.64 -0.77 -16.25
N GLN A 213 -8.93 -0.44 -16.34
CA GLN A 213 -10.00 -1.34 -16.76
C GLN A 213 -10.62 -0.94 -18.10
N ASN A 214 -10.12 0.14 -18.71
CA ASN A 214 -10.64 0.70 -19.96
C ASN A 214 -12.14 1.04 -19.90
N ASP A 215 -12.63 1.37 -18.69
CA ASP A 215 -14.02 1.72 -18.40
C ASP A 215 -14.10 3.21 -18.01
N PRO A 216 -14.45 4.11 -18.95
CA PRO A 216 -14.51 5.55 -18.70
C PRO A 216 -15.81 6.02 -18.05
N SER A 217 -16.78 5.14 -17.81
CA SER A 217 -18.16 5.51 -17.42
C SER A 217 -18.22 6.41 -16.18
N ASP A 218 -17.50 6.04 -15.12
CA ASP A 218 -17.45 6.83 -13.88
C ASP A 218 -16.80 8.20 -14.11
N MET A 219 -15.77 8.27 -14.96
CA MET A 219 -15.05 9.51 -15.28
C MET A 219 -15.94 10.46 -16.11
N GLU A 220 -16.60 9.92 -17.14
CA GLU A 220 -17.54 10.68 -17.97
C GLU A 220 -18.68 11.26 -17.14
N SER A 221 -19.23 10.48 -16.21
CA SER A 221 -20.31 10.96 -15.34
C SER A 221 -19.90 12.18 -14.51
N ILE A 222 -18.68 12.19 -13.97
CA ILE A 222 -18.15 13.31 -13.18
C ILE A 222 -17.88 14.53 -14.06
N ILE A 223 -17.35 14.32 -15.28
CA ILE A 223 -17.12 15.39 -16.25
C ILE A 223 -18.44 16.03 -16.67
N ILE A 224 -19.47 15.23 -16.98
CA ILE A 224 -20.79 15.71 -17.37
C ILE A 224 -21.43 16.55 -16.25
N GLU A 225 -21.39 16.07 -15.01
CA GLU A 225 -21.94 16.79 -13.86
C GLU A 225 -21.25 18.14 -13.61
N THR A 226 -19.96 18.23 -13.94
CA THR A 226 -19.13 19.44 -13.77
C THR A 226 -19.15 20.35 -15.01
N SER A 227 -19.66 19.85 -16.14
CA SER A 227 -19.66 20.57 -17.42
C SER A 227 -20.62 21.76 -17.40
N LYS A 228 -20.24 22.83 -18.08
CA LYS A 228 -21.11 24.00 -18.32
C LYS A 228 -21.62 23.93 -19.75
N PRO A 229 -22.91 24.23 -20.01
CA PRO A 229 -23.42 24.30 -21.37
C PRO A 229 -22.68 25.41 -22.12
N SER A 230 -22.10 25.08 -23.27
CA SER A 230 -21.48 26.05 -24.17
C SER A 230 -22.16 25.97 -25.54
N ASN A 231 -22.38 27.14 -26.16
CA ASN A 231 -22.89 27.19 -27.53
C ASN A 231 -21.72 27.05 -28.49
N ILE A 232 -21.68 25.93 -29.21
CA ILE A 232 -20.67 25.62 -30.22
C ILE A 232 -21.28 25.91 -31.60
N SER A 233 -20.62 26.75 -32.38
CA SER A 233 -21.01 27.02 -33.77
C SER A 233 -20.31 26.02 -34.69
N THR A 234 -21.09 25.17 -35.35
CA THR A 234 -20.57 24.14 -36.27
C THR A 234 -20.91 24.53 -37.71
N SER A 235 -19.90 24.74 -38.56
CA SER A 235 -20.10 24.94 -40.00
C SER A 235 -19.85 23.65 -40.76
N GLN A 236 -20.78 23.22 -41.59
CA GLN A 236 -20.60 22.09 -42.50
C GLN A 236 -20.35 22.59 -43.93
N ILE A 237 -19.24 22.17 -44.54
CA ILE A 237 -18.94 22.45 -45.95
C ILE A 237 -19.36 21.20 -46.74
N ARG A 238 -20.33 21.34 -47.64
CA ARG A 238 -20.79 20.27 -48.54
C ARG A 238 -20.18 20.49 -49.91
N PHE A 239 -19.38 19.53 -50.37
CA PHE A 239 -18.89 19.50 -51.75
C PHE A 239 -19.88 18.75 -52.64
N SER A 240 -20.28 19.35 -53.76
CA SER A 240 -21.06 18.71 -54.82
C SER A 240 -20.33 18.86 -56.15
N THR A 241 -20.24 17.78 -56.92
CA THR A 241 -19.78 17.79 -58.31
C THR A 241 -20.96 18.04 -59.24
N ASN A 242 -20.78 18.95 -60.21
CA ASN A 242 -21.71 19.16 -61.33
C ASN A 242 -21.56 18.06 -62.38
#